data_AF-A0A821F144-F1
#
_entry.id   AF-A0A821F144-F1
#
_cell.length_a   1.000
_cell.length_b   1.000
_cell.length_c   1.000
_cell.angle_alpha   90.00
_cell.angle_beta   90.00
_cell.angle_gamma   90.00
#
_symmetry.space_group_name_H-M   'P 1'
#
loop_
_entity.id
_entity.type
_entity.pdbx_description
1 polymer ?
#
loop_
_entity_poly.entity_id
_entity_poly.type
_entity_poly.pdbx_seq_one_letter_code
_entity_poly.pdbx_strand_id
1 'polypeptide(L)' 'TRESVHLPNILPQHEYLKDMEPLGWIHTQPDELPQLSPQDITTHAKIMNDHASWDREKTIVITCSFTSGPASLKA' A
#
# COMPACT_ATOMS: atom_id res chain seq x y z
N THR A 1 0.63 -12.97 5.31
CA THR A 1 1.49 -13.52 6.39
C THR A 1 1.68 -12.46 7.45
N ARG A 2 2.54 -12.68 8.47
CA ARG A 2 2.87 -11.65 9.46
C ARG A 2 3.64 -10.46 8.86
N GLU A 3 4.40 -10.69 7.78
CA GLU A 3 5.31 -9.70 7.18
C GLU A 3 4.89 -9.26 5.77
N SER A 4 3.82 -9.83 5.21
CA SER A 4 3.38 -9.52 3.86
C SER A 4 1.88 -9.68 3.68
N VAL A 5 1.32 -8.86 2.79
CA VAL A 5 -0.07 -8.97 2.34
C VAL A 5 -0.09 -9.63 0.96
N HIS A 6 -1.04 -10.53 0.74
CA HIS A 6 -1.28 -11.10 -0.58
C HIS A 6 -2.56 -10.48 -1.15
N LEU A 7 -2.40 -9.70 -2.20
CA LEU A 7 -3.49 -9.03 -2.90
C LEU A 7 -3.73 -9.72 -4.26
N PRO A 8 -4.98 -9.76 -4.75
CA PRO A 8 -5.24 -10.09 -6.14
C PRO A 8 -4.54 -9.09 -7.07
N ASN A 9 -4.12 -9.54 -8.25
CA ASN A 9 -3.54 -8.65 -9.27
C ASN A 9 -4.59 -7.75 -9.94
N ILE A 10 -5.89 -7.93 -9.66
CA ILE A 10 -6.95 -7.13 -10.26
C ILE A 10 -7.25 -5.96 -9.32
N LEU A 11 -7.09 -4.74 -9.81
CA LEU A 11 -7.46 -3.53 -9.06
C LEU A 11 -8.98 -3.45 -8.84
N PRO A 12 -9.44 -2.83 -7.74
CA PRO A 12 -10.86 -2.62 -7.48
C PRO A 12 -11.54 -1.86 -8.63
N GLN A 13 -12.70 -2.37 -9.06
CA GLN A 13 -13.54 -1.71 -10.06
C GLN A 13 -14.94 -1.54 -9.48
N HIS A 14 -15.41 -0.30 -9.40
CA HIS A 14 -16.73 0.02 -8.90
C HIS A 14 -17.18 1.37 -9.47
N GLU A 15 -18.48 1.58 -9.64
CA GLU A 15 -19.03 2.83 -10.23
C GLU A 15 -18.61 4.07 -9.44
N TYR A 16 -18.64 3.99 -8.11
CA TYR A 16 -18.21 5.09 -7.22
C TYR A 16 -16.72 5.43 -7.29
N LEU A 17 -15.90 4.59 -7.94
CA LEU A 17 -14.46 4.86 -8.11
C LEU A 17 -14.14 5.54 -9.45
N LYS A 18 -15.12 5.68 -10.37
CA LYS A 18 -14.87 6.17 -11.74
C LYS A 18 -14.29 7.59 -11.79
N ASP A 19 -14.70 8.45 -10.88
CA ASP A 19 -14.29 9.85 -10.82
C ASP A 19 -13.16 10.09 -9.79
N MET A 20 -12.57 9.01 -9.25
CA MET A 20 -11.48 9.06 -8.29
C MET A 20 -10.17 8.61 -8.94
N GLU A 21 -9.04 9.08 -8.40
CA GLU A 21 -7.71 8.58 -8.79
C GLU A 21 -7.17 7.60 -7.74
N PRO A 22 -6.44 6.55 -8.15
CA PRO A 22 -5.77 5.67 -7.20
C PRO A 22 -4.62 6.42 -6.52
N LEU A 23 -4.60 6.39 -5.18
CA LEU A 23 -3.56 7.02 -4.35
C LEU A 23 -2.62 6.01 -3.70
N GLY A 24 -2.69 4.74 -4.11
CA GLY A 24 -1.87 3.66 -3.58
C GLY A 24 -2.64 2.77 -2.62
N TRP A 25 -2.02 2.36 -1.51
CA TRP A 25 -2.58 1.38 -0.59
C TRP A 25 -2.13 1.59 0.85
N ILE A 26 -2.89 1.02 1.78
CA ILE A 26 -2.61 1.03 3.22
C ILE A 26 -2.63 -0.40 3.75
N HIS A 27 -1.70 -0.74 4.63
CA HIS A 27 -1.72 -2.01 5.34
C HIS A 27 -1.22 -1.86 6.78
N THR A 28 -1.56 -2.85 7.60
CA THR A 28 -0.98 -2.98 8.93
C THR A 28 0.35 -3.71 8.87
N GLN A 29 1.24 -3.38 9.82
CA GLN A 29 2.45 -4.14 10.09
C GLN A 29 2.62 -4.37 11.59
N PRO A 30 3.25 -5.49 12.01
CA PRO A 30 3.37 -5.82 13.43
C PRO A 30 4.26 -4.84 14.21
N ASP A 31 5.37 -4.44 13.60
CA ASP A 31 6.42 -3.66 14.24
C ASP A 31 6.65 -2.37 13.44
N GLU A 32 6.99 -1.27 14.12
CA GLU A 32 7.36 -0.03 13.43
C GLU A 32 8.76 -0.18 12.82
N LEU A 33 8.85 0.01 11.51
CA LEU A 33 10.12 -0.03 10.78
C LEU A 33 10.69 1.39 10.57
N PRO A 34 12.03 1.54 10.57
CA PRO A 34 12.69 2.81 10.26
C PRO A 34 12.56 3.20 8.78
N GLN A 35 12.31 2.22 7.91
CA GLN A 35 12.16 2.37 6.46
C GLN A 35 11.08 1.42 5.96
N LEU A 36 10.60 1.67 4.74
CA LEU A 36 9.66 0.78 4.06
C LEU A 36 10.26 -0.62 3.87
N SER A 37 9.47 -1.67 4.05
CA SER A 37 9.96 -3.03 3.90
C SER A 37 10.28 -3.34 2.43
N PRO A 38 11.28 -4.21 2.14
CA PRO A 38 11.54 -4.66 0.77
C PRO A 38 10.31 -5.28 0.10
N GLN A 39 9.45 -5.95 0.88
CA GLN A 39 8.20 -6.54 0.42
C GLN A 39 7.23 -5.47 -0.08
N ASP A 40 7.09 -4.37 0.65
CA ASP A 40 6.20 -3.27 0.28
C ASP A 40 6.71 -2.54 -0.97
N ILE A 41 8.02 -2.30 -1.06
CA ILE A 41 8.67 -1.73 -2.25
C ILE A 41 8.39 -2.62 -3.47
N THR A 42 8.60 -3.92 -3.33
CA THR A 42 8.40 -4.87 -4.43
C THR A 42 6.93 -4.95 -4.86
N THR A 43 6.02 -4.98 -3.89
CA THR A 43 4.57 -5.03 -4.14
C THR A 43 4.09 -3.77 -4.83
N HIS A 44 4.48 -2.60 -4.31
CA HIS A 44 4.12 -1.31 -4.88
C HIS A 44 4.69 -1.14 -6.30
N ALA A 45 5.97 -1.46 -6.50
CA ALA A 45 6.61 -1.42 -7.82
C ALA A 45 5.91 -2.36 -8.83
N LYS A 46 5.53 -3.56 -8.40
CA LYS A 46 4.80 -4.51 -9.25
C LYS A 46 3.42 -3.97 -9.65
N ILE A 47 2.65 -3.44 -8.70
CA ILE A 47 1.33 -2.86 -8.99
C ILE A 47 1.45 -1.69 -9.98
N MET A 48 2.42 -0.78 -9.77
CA MET A 48 2.65 0.33 -10.70
C MET A 48 3.07 -0.15 -12.10
N ASN A 49 3.87 -1.20 -12.18
CA ASN A 49 4.28 -1.78 -13.46
C ASN A 49 3.10 -2.42 -14.21
N ASP A 50 2.22 -3.11 -13.49
CA ASP A 50 1.12 -3.87 -14.06
C ASP A 50 -0.12 -2.99 -14.34
N HIS A 51 -0.22 -1.80 -13.72
CA HIS A 51 -1.36 -0.89 -13.83
C HIS A 51 -0.96 0.55 -14.10
N ALA A 52 -1.04 0.96 -15.37
CA ALA A 52 -0.74 2.34 -15.79
C ALA A 52 -1.64 3.43 -15.17
N SER A 53 -2.76 3.06 -14.54
CA SER A 53 -3.62 3.99 -13.80
C SER A 53 -2.98 4.48 -12.48
N TRP A 54 -2.00 3.77 -11.95
CA TRP A 54 -1.24 4.19 -10.77
C TRP A 54 -0.15 5.16 -11.19
N ASP A 55 -0.38 6.45 -10.91
CA ASP A 55 0.61 7.50 -11.13
C ASP A 55 1.76 7.36 -10.12
N ARG A 56 2.98 7.30 -10.65
CA ARG A 56 4.22 7.10 -9.88
C ARG A 56 4.53 8.28 -8.95
N GLU A 57 3.99 9.46 -9.23
CA GLU A 57 4.21 10.65 -8.41
C GLU A 57 3.11 10.87 -7.36
N LYS A 58 2.01 10.10 -7.43
CA LYS A 58 0.82 10.30 -6.57
C LYS A 58 0.46 9.10 -5.71
N THR A 59 0.91 7.91 -6.08
CA THR A 59 0.60 6.68 -5.33
C THR A 59 1.62 6.45 -4.21
N ILE A 60 1.13 6.14 -3.01
CA ILE A 60 1.96 5.96 -1.81
C ILE A 60 1.62 4.65 -1.09
N VAL A 61 2.50 4.23 -0.18
CA VAL A 61 2.28 3.08 0.70
C VAL A 61 2.16 3.56 2.13
N ILE A 62 0.96 3.46 2.69
CA ILE A 62 0.74 3.80 4.09
C ILE A 62 0.93 2.54 4.94
N THR A 63 1.83 2.61 5.91
CA THR A 63 2.02 1.55 6.91
C THR A 63 1.40 1.99 8.24
N CYS A 64 0.58 1.11 8.81
CA CYS A 64 -0.02 1.29 10.13
C CYS A 64 0.62 0.27 11.10
N SER A 65 1.47 0.75 12.00
CA SER A 65 2.26 -0.11 12.88
C SER A 65 1.66 -0.17 14.27
N PHE A 66 1.56 -1.38 14.83
CA PHE A 66 1.13 -1.57 16.21
C PHE A 66 2.32 -1.43 17.16
N THR A 67 2.36 -0.33 17.91
CA THR A 67 3.31 -0.19 19.02
C THR A 67 2.64 -0.61 20.33
N SER A 68 3.37 -0.67 21.45
CA SER A 68 2.77 -0.87 22.78
C SER A 68 1.91 0.33 23.25
N GLY A 69 1.60 1.27 22.36
CA GLY A 69 0.76 2.45 22.56
C GLY A 69 -0.12 2.71 21.32
N PRO A 70 -0.47 3.98 21.02
CA PRO A 70 -1.26 4.32 19.83
C PRO A 70 -0.60 3.82 18.54
N ALA A 71 -1.43 3.50 17.54
CA ALA A 71 -0.94 3.11 16.23
C ALA A 71 -0.15 4.26 15.57
N SER A 72 0.95 3.92 14.88
CA SER A 72 1.79 4.87 14.14
C SER A 72 1.47 4.76 12.64
N LEU A 73 1.29 5.90 11.95
CA LEU A 73 1.09 5.97 10.50
C LEU A 73 2.31 6.60 9.83
N LYS A 74 2.83 5.94 8.79
CA LYS A 74 3.85 6.47 7.87
C LYS A 74 3.37 6.30 6.44
N ALA A 75 3.72 7.24 5.57
CA ALA A 75 3.35 7.29 4.16
C ALA A 75 4.60 7.48 3.30
#